data_AF-A0A317J6V1-F1
#
_entry.id   AF-A0A317J6V1-F1
#
_cell.length_a   1.000
_cell.length_b   1.000
_cell.length_c   1.000
_cell.angle_alpha   90.00
_cell.angle_beta   90.00
_cell.angle_gamma   90.00
#
_symmetry.space_group_name_H-M   'P 1'
#
loop_
_entity.id
_entity.type
_entity.pdbx_description
1 polymer ?
#
loop_
_entity_poly.entity_id
_entity_poly.type
_entity_poly.pdbx_seq_one_letter_code
_entity_poly.pdbx_strand_id
1 'polypeptide(L)'
;MPSVTPVTVLEFLVLTAAGLASFKLWYTGLFRKYKALFAFLVFRCVFYSLATFWFTDIRSGGYLKFWVVTQPIAWLLSVLILLELYTLVLEKHKGLASLGRWFQYAGLSLSILISGLALLPQIRTGQVQISVILAYYYAIERGVDFSLLIFLVFILVWLTRYPVPISRNVLVHSVVYATMFFSSTVAMFTRVFLGFQLSRTVSTIMLGILAACLLVWLVFLSPKGEEVRVRVPRLEPEQEQRILDHLEALNRTLLKVSRQ
;
A
#
# COMPACT_ATOMS: atom_id res chain seq x y z
N MET A 1 -24.55 24.00 -21.79
CA MET A 1 -24.19 23.34 -20.51
C MET A 1 -23.11 22.32 -20.82
N PRO A 2 -21.86 22.48 -20.34
CA PRO A 2 -20.82 21.51 -20.64
C PRO A 2 -21.20 20.18 -19.97
N SER A 3 -21.35 19.12 -20.76
CA SER A 3 -21.64 17.78 -20.25
C SER A 3 -20.56 17.39 -19.24
N VAL A 4 -20.94 17.26 -17.98
CA VAL A 4 -20.03 16.84 -16.91
C VAL A 4 -19.54 15.44 -17.28
N THR A 5 -18.29 15.31 -17.67
CA THR A 5 -17.74 14.02 -18.02
C THR A 5 -17.62 13.16 -16.76
N PRO A 6 -17.83 11.84 -16.82
CA PRO A 6 -17.76 10.96 -15.64
C PRO A 6 -16.41 11.04 -14.92
N VAL A 7 -15.33 11.38 -15.65
CA VAL A 7 -13.99 11.59 -15.09
C VAL A 7 -13.97 12.78 -14.13
N THR A 8 -14.58 13.91 -14.51
CA THR A 8 -14.63 15.11 -13.67
C THR A 8 -15.39 14.86 -12.36
N VAL A 9 -16.51 14.11 -12.42
CA VAL A 9 -17.26 13.73 -11.21
C VAL A 9 -16.39 12.88 -10.28
N LEU A 10 -15.66 11.90 -10.83
CA LEU A 10 -14.78 11.04 -10.06
C LEU A 10 -13.61 11.81 -9.44
N GLU A 11 -13.03 12.80 -10.14
CA GLU A 11 -11.96 13.64 -9.62
C GLU A 11 -12.43 14.45 -8.40
N PHE A 12 -13.60 15.09 -8.51
CA PHE A 12 -14.22 15.80 -7.38
C PHE A 12 -14.53 14.86 -6.21
N LEU A 13 -15.02 13.65 -6.50
CA LEU A 13 -15.31 12.65 -5.47
C LEU A 13 -14.03 12.18 -4.77
N VAL A 14 -12.94 11.96 -5.50
CA VAL A 14 -11.63 11.60 -4.92
C VAL A 14 -11.11 12.73 -4.02
N LEU A 15 -11.21 13.98 -4.49
CA LEU A 15 -10.70 15.13 -3.75
C LEU A 15 -11.48 15.36 -2.45
N THR A 16 -12.82 15.31 -2.53
CA THR A 16 -13.70 15.45 -1.37
C THR A 16 -13.51 14.29 -0.40
N ALA A 17 -13.44 13.04 -0.88
CA ALA A 17 -13.21 11.87 -0.04
C ALA A 17 -11.84 11.93 0.66
N ALA A 18 -10.76 12.33 -0.04
CA ALA A 18 -9.44 12.49 0.54
C ALA A 18 -9.41 13.59 1.62
N GLY A 19 -10.04 14.73 1.37
CA GLY A 19 -10.15 15.83 2.32
C GLY A 19 -10.93 15.42 3.58
N LEU A 20 -12.09 14.78 3.40
CA LEU A 20 -12.91 14.27 4.51
C LEU A 20 -12.18 13.18 5.30
N ALA A 21 -11.47 12.26 4.63
CA ALA A 21 -10.72 11.21 5.30
C ALA A 21 -9.55 11.79 6.12
N SER A 22 -8.85 12.77 5.57
CA SER A 22 -7.79 13.49 6.28
C SER A 22 -8.33 14.23 7.50
N PHE A 23 -9.43 14.97 7.33
CA PHE A 23 -10.09 15.69 8.42
C PHE A 23 -10.57 14.74 9.52
N LYS A 24 -11.17 13.61 9.15
CA LYS A 24 -11.59 12.57 10.10
C LYS A 24 -10.40 12.01 10.87
N LEU A 25 -9.30 11.66 10.20
CA LEU A 25 -8.09 11.14 10.84
C LEU A 25 -7.47 12.16 11.82
N TRP A 26 -7.54 13.45 11.48
CA TRP A 26 -7.10 14.53 12.36
C TRP A 26 -8.01 14.67 13.58
N TYR A 27 -9.32 14.81 13.37
CA TYR A 27 -10.33 14.99 14.42
C TYR A 27 -10.36 13.81 15.42
N THR A 28 -10.21 12.59 14.91
CA THR A 28 -10.24 11.37 15.73
C THR A 28 -8.91 11.04 16.40
N GLY A 29 -7.85 11.83 16.16
CA GLY A 29 -6.51 11.59 16.71
C GLY A 29 -5.74 10.42 16.09
N LEU A 30 -6.35 9.70 15.13
CA LEU A 30 -5.72 8.55 14.45
C LEU A 30 -4.49 8.95 13.63
N PHE A 31 -4.36 10.22 13.22
CA PHE A 31 -3.19 10.71 12.47
C PHE A 31 -1.85 10.47 13.20
N ARG A 32 -1.85 10.34 14.54
CA ARG A 32 -0.63 10.05 15.32
C ARG A 32 -0.14 8.62 15.11
N LYS A 33 -1.05 7.69 14.85
CA LYS A 33 -0.78 6.27 14.61
C LYS A 33 -0.59 5.97 13.12
N TYR A 34 -1.37 6.63 12.27
CA TYR A 34 -1.34 6.50 10.80
C TYR A 34 -0.77 7.77 10.15
N LYS A 35 0.51 8.05 10.43
CA LYS A 35 1.21 9.28 9.99
C LYS A 35 1.44 9.27 8.47
N ALA A 36 1.88 8.15 7.92
CA ALA A 36 2.17 8.00 6.50
C ALA A 36 0.88 8.04 5.68
N LEU A 37 -0.18 7.35 6.12
CA LEU A 37 -1.50 7.45 5.50
C LEU A 37 -2.02 8.89 5.51
N PHE A 38 -1.94 9.58 6.66
CA PHE A 38 -2.36 10.97 6.76
C PHE A 38 -1.57 11.88 5.81
N ALA A 39 -0.24 11.75 5.79
CA ALA A 39 0.63 12.50 4.88
C ALA A 39 0.28 12.23 3.40
N PHE A 40 -0.01 10.98 3.04
CA PHE A 40 -0.44 10.61 1.69
C PHE A 40 -1.78 11.23 1.30
N LEU A 41 -2.77 11.22 2.20
CA LEU A 41 -4.08 11.81 1.93
C LEU A 41 -4.01 13.34 1.79
N VAL A 42 -3.23 14.01 2.66
CA VAL A 42 -2.97 15.44 2.56
C VAL A 42 -2.22 15.77 1.27
N PHE A 43 -1.16 15.02 0.96
CA PHE A 43 -0.42 15.18 -0.29
C PHE A 43 -1.34 15.04 -1.50
N ARG A 44 -2.19 14.01 -1.54
CA ARG A 44 -3.18 13.84 -2.61
C ARG A 44 -4.13 15.03 -2.68
N CYS A 45 -4.72 15.46 -1.57
CA CYS A 45 -5.69 16.55 -1.54
C CYS A 45 -5.08 17.88 -2.01
N VAL A 46 -3.90 18.23 -1.50
CA VAL A 46 -3.21 19.49 -1.79
C VAL A 46 -2.64 19.49 -3.21
N PHE A 47 -1.92 18.45 -3.62
CA PHE A 47 -1.26 18.46 -4.92
C PHE A 47 -2.23 18.26 -6.08
N TYR A 48 -3.31 17.47 -5.93
CA TYR A 48 -4.33 17.39 -6.98
C TYR A 48 -5.18 18.66 -7.09
N SER A 49 -5.49 19.33 -5.97
CA SER A 49 -6.18 20.63 -6.03
C SER A 49 -5.30 21.70 -6.69
N LEU A 50 -4.01 21.78 -6.33
CA LEU A 50 -3.08 22.69 -6.98
C LEU A 50 -2.92 22.39 -8.47
N ALA A 51 -2.80 21.11 -8.85
CA ALA A 51 -2.67 20.73 -10.25
C ALA A 51 -3.88 21.17 -11.08
N THR A 52 -5.10 20.95 -10.55
CA THR A 52 -6.36 21.32 -11.22
C THR A 52 -6.54 22.84 -11.29
N PHE A 53 -6.09 23.57 -10.28
CA PHE A 53 -6.23 25.03 -10.23
C PHE A 53 -5.21 25.76 -11.12
N TRP A 54 -3.95 25.29 -11.15
CA TRP A 54 -2.86 25.97 -11.84
C TRP A 54 -2.66 25.52 -13.29
N PHE A 55 -3.04 24.29 -13.65
CA PHE A 55 -2.80 23.75 -14.99
C PHE A 55 -4.12 23.41 -15.69
N THR A 56 -4.56 24.31 -16.56
CA THR A 56 -5.71 24.08 -17.45
C THR A 56 -5.36 23.25 -18.68
N ASP A 57 -4.08 23.23 -19.09
CA ASP A 57 -3.58 22.44 -20.21
C ASP A 57 -2.58 21.36 -19.75
N ILE A 58 -3.01 20.09 -19.89
CA ILE A 58 -2.26 18.87 -19.58
C ILE A 58 -1.01 18.74 -20.47
N ARG A 59 -0.98 19.40 -21.64
CA ARG A 59 0.17 19.37 -22.56
C ARG A 59 1.21 20.46 -22.29
N SER A 60 0.97 21.34 -21.32
CA SER A 60 1.91 22.39 -20.97
C SER A 60 3.20 21.80 -20.37
N GLY A 61 4.36 22.35 -20.77
CA GLY A 61 5.65 21.95 -20.18
C GLY A 61 5.74 22.21 -18.68
N GLY A 62 4.93 23.16 -18.15
CA GLY A 62 4.79 23.42 -16.73
C GLY A 62 4.14 22.26 -15.97
N TYR A 63 3.05 21.70 -16.51
CA TYR A 63 2.40 20.52 -15.95
C TYR A 63 3.34 19.31 -15.93
N LEU A 64 4.12 19.10 -17.00
CA LEU A 64 5.11 18.02 -17.05
C LEU A 64 6.18 18.16 -15.97
N LYS A 65 6.75 19.36 -15.78
CA LYS A 65 7.75 19.61 -14.72
C LYS A 65 7.16 19.40 -13.33
N PHE A 66 5.96 19.89 -13.08
CA PHE A 66 5.25 19.68 -11.83
C PHE A 66 5.04 18.18 -11.56
N TRP A 67 4.54 17.45 -12.56
CA TRP A 67 4.32 16.01 -12.47
C TRP A 67 5.62 15.25 -12.16
N VAL A 68 6.71 15.53 -12.87
CA VAL A 68 8.03 14.91 -12.66
C VAL A 68 8.57 15.12 -11.24
N VAL A 69 8.26 16.25 -10.59
CA VAL A 69 8.70 16.53 -9.20
C VAL A 69 7.78 15.90 -8.16
N THR A 70 6.48 15.82 -8.43
CA THR A 70 5.49 15.28 -7.47
C THR A 70 5.48 13.76 -7.43
N GLN A 71 5.76 13.11 -8.56
CA GLN A 71 5.64 11.66 -8.70
C GLN A 71 6.66 10.86 -7.84
N PRO A 72 7.92 11.27 -7.63
CA PRO A 72 8.84 10.58 -6.70
C PRO A 72 8.38 10.71 -5.24
N ILE A 73 7.75 11.84 -4.89
CA ILE A 73 7.19 12.06 -3.55
C ILE A 73 6.04 11.09 -3.31
N ALA A 74 5.20 10.86 -4.33
CA ALA A 74 4.13 9.87 -4.27
C ALA A 74 4.68 8.45 -4.06
N TRP A 75 5.77 8.07 -4.75
CA TRP A 75 6.44 6.78 -4.53
C TRP A 75 6.99 6.65 -3.11
N LEU A 76 7.65 7.69 -2.61
CA LEU A 76 8.20 7.70 -1.26
C LEU A 76 7.08 7.55 -0.21
N LEU A 77 5.96 8.25 -0.37
CA LEU A 77 4.80 8.14 0.52
C LEU A 77 4.18 6.74 0.47
N SER A 78 4.12 6.10 -0.69
CA SER A 78 3.68 4.70 -0.82
C SER A 78 4.60 3.75 -0.06
N VAL A 79 5.94 3.93 -0.16
CA VAL A 79 6.90 3.16 0.64
C VAL A 79 6.68 3.39 2.14
N LEU A 80 6.45 4.64 2.55
CA LEU A 80 6.20 4.97 3.94
C LEU A 80 4.90 4.36 4.48
N ILE A 81 3.82 4.31 3.68
CA ILE A 81 2.58 3.61 4.07
C ILE A 81 2.85 2.12 4.29
N LEU A 82 3.63 1.50 3.41
CA LEU A 82 3.97 0.09 3.51
C LEU A 82 4.82 -0.20 4.77
N LEU A 83 5.77 0.69 5.09
CA LEU A 83 6.55 0.63 6.33
C LEU A 83 5.68 0.86 7.57
N GLU A 84 4.75 1.82 7.53
CA GLU A 84 3.78 2.06 8.59
C GLU A 84 2.92 0.82 8.84
N LEU A 85 2.38 0.21 7.79
CA LEU A 85 1.58 -1.00 7.89
C LEU A 85 2.38 -2.15 8.54
N TYR A 86 3.63 -2.31 8.12
CA TYR A 86 4.56 -3.29 8.67
C TYR A 86 4.83 -3.03 10.16
N THR A 87 5.16 -1.80 10.54
CA THR A 87 5.38 -1.43 11.95
C THR A 87 4.13 -1.68 12.79
N LEU A 88 2.94 -1.32 12.29
CA LEU A 88 1.69 -1.52 13.01
C LEU A 88 1.32 -2.99 13.20
N VAL A 89 1.64 -3.84 12.22
CA VAL A 89 1.49 -5.29 12.34
C VAL A 89 2.45 -5.86 13.38
N LEU A 90 3.64 -5.27 13.54
CA LEU A 90 4.74 -5.81 14.35
C LEU A 90 4.88 -5.23 15.75
N GLU A 91 4.40 -4.03 15.98
CA GLU A 91 4.46 -3.33 17.28
C GLU A 91 3.86 -4.18 18.42
N LYS A 92 2.92 -5.08 18.09
CA LYS A 92 2.31 -6.01 19.04
C LYS A 92 3.13 -7.27 19.36
N HIS A 93 4.25 -7.52 18.68
CA HIS A 93 5.08 -8.71 18.89
C HIS A 93 6.54 -8.36 19.18
N LYS A 94 6.82 -8.04 20.44
CA LYS A 94 8.19 -7.77 20.95
C LYS A 94 9.18 -8.94 20.75
N GLY A 95 8.70 -10.18 20.59
CA GLY A 95 9.54 -11.37 20.33
C GLY A 95 10.13 -11.43 18.92
N LEU A 96 9.68 -10.57 18.01
CA LEU A 96 10.12 -10.51 16.62
C LEU A 96 11.26 -9.50 16.41
N ALA A 97 12.03 -9.14 17.45
CA ALA A 97 13.24 -8.32 17.32
C ALA A 97 14.30 -8.93 16.36
N SER A 98 14.18 -10.22 16.00
CA SER A 98 14.93 -10.88 14.93
C SER A 98 14.49 -10.52 13.50
N LEU A 99 13.38 -9.80 13.32
CA LEU A 99 12.85 -9.33 12.02
C LEU A 99 13.68 -8.27 11.32
N GLY A 100 14.68 -7.68 11.99
CA GLY A 100 15.69 -6.86 11.30
C GLY A 100 16.33 -7.63 10.12
N ARG A 101 16.43 -8.96 10.23
CA ARG A 101 16.90 -9.83 9.14
C ARG A 101 15.91 -9.90 7.98
N TRP A 102 14.60 -9.96 8.26
CA TRP A 102 13.57 -9.89 7.22
C TRP A 102 13.52 -8.52 6.54
N PHE A 103 13.81 -7.44 7.25
CA PHE A 103 13.96 -6.10 6.65
C PHE A 103 15.18 -6.05 5.71
N GLN A 104 16.29 -6.68 6.10
CA GLN A 104 17.45 -6.85 5.22
C GLN A 104 17.15 -7.74 4.02
N TYR A 105 16.47 -8.88 4.19
CA TYR A 105 16.07 -9.74 3.07
C TYR A 105 15.09 -9.06 2.14
N ALA A 106 14.11 -8.33 2.69
CA ALA A 106 13.15 -7.56 1.91
C ALA A 106 13.82 -6.40 1.17
N GLY A 107 14.68 -5.62 1.84
CA GLY A 107 15.45 -4.55 1.21
C GLY A 107 16.43 -5.08 0.17
N LEU A 108 17.02 -6.25 0.39
CA LEU A 108 17.89 -6.94 -0.56
C LEU A 108 17.07 -7.45 -1.76
N SER A 109 15.92 -8.09 -1.53
CA SER A 109 14.99 -8.47 -2.60
C SER A 109 14.51 -7.24 -3.37
N LEU A 110 14.15 -6.16 -2.70
CA LEU A 110 13.75 -4.88 -3.28
C LEU A 110 14.88 -4.32 -4.17
N SER A 111 16.11 -4.32 -3.68
CA SER A 111 17.29 -3.85 -4.40
C SER A 111 17.64 -4.73 -5.60
N ILE A 112 17.58 -6.06 -5.44
CA ILE A 112 17.80 -7.04 -6.52
C ILE A 112 16.71 -6.92 -7.59
N LEU A 113 15.45 -6.71 -7.19
CA LEU A 113 14.33 -6.52 -8.11
C LEU A 113 14.43 -5.19 -8.84
N ILE A 114 14.70 -4.09 -8.14
CA ILE A 114 14.92 -2.77 -8.75
C ILE A 114 16.10 -2.83 -9.72
N SER A 115 17.21 -3.46 -9.33
CA SER A 115 18.39 -3.63 -10.19
C SER A 115 18.11 -4.55 -11.38
N GLY A 116 17.44 -5.67 -11.17
CA GLY A 116 17.07 -6.63 -12.23
C GLY A 116 16.07 -6.04 -13.23
N LEU A 117 15.13 -5.22 -12.75
CA LEU A 117 14.17 -4.50 -13.59
C LEU A 117 14.82 -3.31 -14.30
N ALA A 118 15.81 -2.65 -13.69
CA ALA A 118 16.64 -1.64 -14.36
C ALA A 118 17.53 -2.26 -15.46
N LEU A 119 17.88 -3.54 -15.32
CA LEU A 119 18.62 -4.34 -16.30
C LEU A 119 17.74 -5.02 -17.35
N LEU A 120 16.40 -4.99 -17.21
CA LEU A 120 15.53 -5.54 -18.26
C LEU A 120 15.78 -4.74 -19.55
N PRO A 121 16.30 -5.40 -20.60
CA PRO A 121 16.64 -4.72 -21.83
C PRO A 121 15.36 -4.15 -22.40
N GLN A 122 15.45 -2.90 -22.83
CA GLN A 122 14.46 -2.15 -23.59
C GLN A 122 13.56 -3.09 -24.40
N ILE A 123 12.37 -3.42 -23.86
CA ILE A 123 11.30 -3.95 -24.69
C ILE A 123 10.95 -2.77 -25.57
N ARG A 124 11.55 -2.77 -26.77
CA ARG A 124 11.23 -1.90 -27.88
C ARG A 124 9.78 -2.20 -28.28
N THR A 125 8.83 -1.73 -27.49
CA THR A 125 7.52 -1.40 -28.01
C THR A 125 7.79 -0.24 -28.97
N GLY A 126 7.59 -0.45 -30.26
CA GLY A 126 7.84 0.50 -31.35
C GLY A 126 6.97 1.75 -31.27
N GLN A 127 7.02 2.47 -30.15
CA GLN A 127 6.29 3.68 -29.89
C GLN A 127 7.28 4.83 -29.75
N VAL A 128 7.04 5.87 -30.54
CA VAL A 128 7.77 7.12 -30.58
C VAL A 128 7.83 7.70 -29.16
N GLN A 129 8.93 7.45 -28.45
CA GLN A 129 9.20 8.05 -27.15
C GLN A 129 9.55 9.52 -27.38
N ILE A 130 8.62 10.40 -27.01
CA ILE A 130 8.77 11.85 -27.17
C ILE A 130 9.91 12.42 -26.27
N SER A 131 10.39 11.66 -25.27
CA SER A 131 11.49 12.07 -24.39
C SER A 131 12.15 10.88 -23.70
N VAL A 132 13.49 10.80 -23.76
CA VAL A 132 14.33 9.79 -23.08
C VAL A 132 14.12 9.82 -21.56
N ILE A 133 13.91 11.01 -20.99
CA ILE A 133 13.69 11.20 -19.55
C ILE A 133 12.43 10.47 -19.09
N LEU A 134 11.35 10.57 -19.86
CA LEU A 134 10.07 9.94 -19.51
C LEU A 134 10.15 8.40 -19.58
N ALA A 135 11.00 7.85 -20.46
CA ALA A 135 11.25 6.41 -20.54
C ALA A 135 11.95 5.88 -19.27
N TYR A 136 13.00 6.55 -18.80
CA TYR A 136 13.65 6.22 -17.52
C TYR A 136 12.69 6.39 -16.34
N TYR A 137 11.89 7.45 -16.38
CA TYR A 137 10.90 7.74 -15.34
C TYR A 137 9.89 6.60 -15.18
N TYR A 138 9.29 6.16 -16.28
CA TYR A 138 8.39 5.01 -16.27
C TYR A 138 9.10 3.72 -15.88
N ALA A 139 10.36 3.52 -16.26
CA ALA A 139 11.13 2.32 -15.88
C ALA A 139 11.32 2.24 -14.35
N ILE A 140 11.70 3.35 -13.73
CA ILE A 140 11.84 3.46 -12.27
C ILE A 140 10.49 3.22 -11.58
N GLU A 141 9.42 3.83 -12.09
CA GLU A 141 8.06 3.62 -11.58
C GLU A 141 7.70 2.14 -11.54
N ARG A 142 7.99 1.39 -12.62
CA ARG A 142 7.71 -0.06 -12.64
C ARG A 142 8.54 -0.77 -11.58
N GLY A 143 9.83 -0.47 -11.51
CA GLY A 143 10.74 -1.07 -10.54
C GLY A 143 10.24 -0.91 -9.11
N VAL A 144 9.86 0.31 -8.74
CA VAL A 144 9.25 0.64 -7.46
C VAL A 144 7.95 -0.15 -7.29
N ASP A 145 7.04 -0.08 -8.26
CA ASP A 145 5.74 -0.72 -8.13
C ASP A 145 5.84 -2.24 -7.94
N PHE A 146 6.62 -2.92 -8.77
CA PHE A 146 6.84 -4.38 -8.64
C PHE A 146 7.45 -4.77 -7.31
N SER A 147 8.43 -4.00 -6.84
CA SER A 147 9.16 -4.31 -5.63
C SER A 147 8.28 -4.15 -4.38
N LEU A 148 7.43 -3.11 -4.32
CA LEU A 148 6.40 -2.97 -3.30
C LEU A 148 5.33 -4.08 -3.39
N LEU A 149 4.92 -4.50 -4.60
CA LEU A 149 3.93 -5.57 -4.75
C LEU A 149 4.44 -6.87 -4.14
N ILE A 150 5.68 -7.23 -4.44
CA ILE A 150 6.32 -8.43 -3.92
C ILE A 150 6.43 -8.36 -2.40
N PHE A 151 6.86 -7.21 -1.85
CA PHE A 151 6.93 -7.02 -0.41
C PHE A 151 5.55 -7.10 0.26
N LEU A 152 4.53 -6.54 -0.36
CA LEU A 152 3.16 -6.60 0.12
C LEU A 152 2.63 -8.05 0.11
N VAL A 153 2.81 -8.79 -0.99
CA VAL A 153 2.46 -10.22 -1.06
C VAL A 153 3.20 -11.00 0.01
N PHE A 154 4.48 -10.70 0.22
CA PHE A 154 5.28 -11.33 1.25
C PHE A 154 4.70 -11.10 2.66
N ILE A 155 4.35 -9.85 3.00
CA ILE A 155 3.66 -9.52 4.26
C ILE A 155 2.31 -10.24 4.36
N LEU A 156 1.50 -10.26 3.29
CA LEU A 156 0.19 -10.91 3.30
C LEU A 156 0.30 -12.42 3.53
N VAL A 157 1.22 -13.10 2.84
CA VAL A 157 1.50 -14.53 3.04
C VAL A 157 1.95 -14.78 4.47
N TRP A 158 2.83 -13.94 5.01
CA TRP A 158 3.25 -14.01 6.40
C TRP A 158 2.06 -13.88 7.36
N LEU A 159 1.19 -12.90 7.14
CA LEU A 159 -0.03 -12.69 7.93
C LEU A 159 -0.99 -13.88 7.87
N THR A 160 -1.11 -14.57 6.73
CA THR A 160 -1.95 -15.78 6.65
C THR A 160 -1.35 -16.98 7.38
N ARG A 161 -0.02 -17.02 7.53
CA ARG A 161 0.70 -18.13 8.17
C ARG A 161 0.76 -18.00 9.69
N TYR A 162 0.77 -16.78 10.21
CA TYR A 162 0.79 -16.50 11.64
C TYR A 162 -0.51 -15.79 12.04
N PRO A 163 -1.43 -16.45 12.78
CA PRO A 163 -2.69 -15.84 13.21
C PRO A 163 -2.41 -14.76 14.28
N VAL A 164 -2.05 -13.57 13.81
CA VAL A 164 -1.76 -12.40 14.63
C VAL A 164 -3.07 -11.69 14.99
N PRO A 165 -3.34 -11.36 16.27
CA PRO A 165 -4.49 -10.58 16.67
C PRO A 165 -4.32 -9.09 16.26
N ILE A 166 -4.69 -8.78 15.03
CA ILE A 166 -4.63 -7.44 14.44
C ILE A 166 -5.89 -6.63 14.80
N SER A 167 -5.78 -5.30 14.92
CA SER A 167 -6.96 -4.44 15.06
C SER A 167 -7.71 -4.36 13.74
N ARG A 168 -9.04 -4.22 13.80
CA ARG A 168 -9.87 -4.12 12.59
C ARG A 168 -9.38 -3.02 11.63
N ASN A 169 -8.92 -1.89 12.18
CA ASN A 169 -8.40 -0.80 11.37
C ASN A 169 -7.13 -1.16 10.59
N VAL A 170 -6.17 -1.84 11.23
CA VAL A 170 -4.94 -2.26 10.54
C VAL A 170 -5.29 -3.28 9.45
N LEU A 171 -6.23 -4.20 9.70
CA LEU A 171 -6.69 -5.15 8.68
C LEU A 171 -7.33 -4.42 7.49
N VAL A 172 -8.26 -3.49 7.74
CA VAL A 172 -8.89 -2.69 6.68
C VAL A 172 -7.84 -1.88 5.92
N HIS A 173 -6.91 -1.24 6.63
CA HIS A 173 -5.85 -0.47 6.01
C HIS A 173 -4.96 -1.35 5.11
N SER A 174 -4.57 -2.54 5.57
CA SER A 174 -3.82 -3.54 4.79
C SER A 174 -4.56 -3.93 3.51
N VAL A 175 -5.84 -4.31 3.62
CA VAL A 175 -6.64 -4.81 2.49
C VAL A 175 -6.87 -3.70 1.46
N VAL A 176 -7.22 -2.50 1.91
CA VAL A 176 -7.43 -1.35 1.02
C VAL A 176 -6.14 -0.97 0.31
N TYR A 177 -5.03 -0.89 1.04
CA TYR A 177 -3.74 -0.57 0.46
C TYR A 177 -3.31 -1.64 -0.55
N ALA A 178 -3.49 -2.92 -0.22
CA ALA A 178 -3.20 -4.02 -1.12
C ALA A 178 -4.02 -3.98 -2.42
N THR A 179 -5.32 -3.70 -2.29
CA THR A 179 -6.23 -3.60 -3.44
C THR A 179 -5.84 -2.45 -4.36
N MET A 180 -5.56 -1.28 -3.78
CA MET A 180 -5.11 -0.10 -4.52
C MET A 180 -3.80 -0.39 -5.26
N PHE A 181 -2.85 -1.02 -4.57
CA PHE A 181 -1.53 -1.31 -5.11
C PHE A 181 -1.56 -2.35 -6.23
N PHE A 182 -2.28 -3.45 -6.02
CA PHE A 182 -2.49 -4.50 -7.03
C PHE A 182 -3.17 -3.93 -8.29
N SER A 183 -4.17 -3.08 -8.12
CA SER A 183 -4.87 -2.42 -9.22
C SER A 183 -3.93 -1.55 -10.05
N SER A 184 -3.06 -0.78 -9.40
CA SER A 184 -2.03 0.04 -10.08
C SER A 184 -1.06 -0.83 -10.88
N THR A 185 -0.60 -1.96 -10.33
CA THR A 185 0.29 -2.88 -11.06
C THR A 185 -0.41 -3.45 -12.30
N VAL A 186 -1.66 -3.93 -12.18
CA VAL A 186 -2.44 -4.45 -13.32
C VAL A 186 -2.65 -3.36 -14.38
N ALA A 187 -2.93 -2.13 -13.97
CA ALA A 187 -3.08 -1.00 -14.90
C ALA A 187 -1.79 -0.71 -15.67
N MET A 188 -0.64 -0.78 -15.00
CA MET A 188 0.65 -0.62 -15.66
C MET A 188 0.90 -1.72 -16.68
N PHE A 189 0.70 -2.99 -16.30
CA PHE A 189 0.80 -4.12 -17.22
C PHE A 189 -0.09 -3.92 -18.45
N THR A 190 -1.35 -3.54 -18.22
CA THR A 190 -2.30 -3.28 -19.29
C THR A 190 -1.77 -2.23 -20.27
N ARG A 191 -1.19 -1.13 -19.77
CA ARG A 191 -0.61 -0.07 -20.61
C ARG A 191 0.62 -0.53 -21.39
N VAL A 192 1.46 -1.39 -20.79
CA VAL A 192 2.67 -1.92 -21.43
C VAL A 192 2.34 -2.93 -22.53
N PHE A 193 1.37 -3.81 -22.30
CA PHE A 193 1.04 -4.90 -23.23
C PHE A 193 -0.05 -4.55 -24.26
N LEU A 194 -1.08 -3.80 -23.87
CA LEU A 194 -2.20 -3.42 -24.76
C LEU A 194 -2.05 -2.02 -25.36
N GLY A 195 -1.00 -1.28 -24.98
CA GLY A 195 -0.69 0.05 -25.49
C GLY A 195 -1.61 1.16 -24.98
N PHE A 196 -1.29 2.40 -25.36
CA PHE A 196 -1.97 3.61 -24.88
C PHE A 196 -3.42 3.77 -25.38
N GLN A 197 -3.92 2.92 -26.28
CA GLN A 197 -5.29 3.02 -26.80
C GLN A 197 -6.34 2.86 -25.70
N LEU A 198 -6.08 2.00 -24.70
CA LEU A 198 -6.93 1.86 -23.51
C LEU A 198 -6.56 2.80 -22.36
N SER A 199 -5.58 3.70 -22.52
CA SER A 199 -5.07 4.52 -21.42
C SER A 199 -6.18 5.36 -20.76
N ARG A 200 -7.14 5.87 -21.55
CA ARG A 200 -8.27 6.64 -21.02
C ARG A 200 -9.20 5.78 -20.16
N THR A 201 -9.53 4.58 -20.62
CA THR A 201 -10.37 3.63 -19.90
C THR A 201 -9.69 3.16 -18.62
N VAL A 202 -8.42 2.74 -18.72
CA VAL A 202 -7.60 2.31 -17.56
C VAL A 202 -7.50 3.42 -16.53
N SER A 203 -7.27 4.67 -16.95
CA SER A 203 -7.18 5.81 -16.02
C SER A 203 -8.51 6.08 -15.32
N THR A 204 -9.63 5.97 -16.03
CA THR A 204 -10.98 6.14 -15.46
C THR A 204 -11.28 5.06 -14.42
N ILE A 205 -10.94 3.79 -14.74
CA ILE A 205 -11.11 2.67 -13.81
C ILE A 205 -10.23 2.86 -12.57
N MET A 206 -8.96 3.22 -12.74
CA MET A 206 -8.05 3.47 -11.61
C MET A 206 -8.55 4.60 -10.71
N LEU A 207 -9.12 5.66 -11.29
CA LEU A 207 -9.71 6.75 -10.54
C LEU A 207 -10.94 6.28 -9.74
N GLY A 208 -11.78 5.41 -10.32
CA GLY A 208 -12.90 4.76 -9.63
C GLY A 208 -12.47 3.86 -8.48
N ILE A 209 -11.42 3.06 -8.66
CA ILE A 209 -10.85 2.22 -7.59
C ILE A 209 -10.29 3.09 -6.48
N LEU A 210 -9.55 4.15 -6.80
CA LEU A 210 -9.02 5.09 -5.83
C LEU A 210 -10.14 5.75 -5.01
N ALA A 211 -11.20 6.22 -5.68
CA ALA A 211 -12.40 6.75 -5.04
C ALA A 211 -12.99 5.75 -4.03
N ALA A 212 -13.20 4.50 -4.45
CA ALA A 212 -13.71 3.45 -3.58
C ALA A 212 -12.80 3.20 -2.36
N CYS A 213 -11.48 3.12 -2.58
CA CYS A 213 -10.51 2.95 -1.50
C CYS A 213 -10.56 4.10 -0.48
N LEU A 214 -10.66 5.35 -0.95
CA LEU A 214 -10.79 6.51 -0.08
C LEU A 214 -12.09 6.50 0.72
N LEU A 215 -13.20 6.11 0.11
CA LEU A 215 -14.49 5.94 0.80
C LEU A 215 -14.42 4.85 1.85
N VAL A 216 -13.76 3.72 1.56
CA VAL A 216 -13.56 2.65 2.55
C VAL A 216 -12.74 3.16 3.72
N TRP A 217 -11.63 3.87 3.50
CA TRP A 217 -10.88 4.50 4.58
C TRP A 217 -11.73 5.49 5.37
N LEU A 218 -12.51 6.34 4.69
CA LEU A 218 -13.40 7.30 5.33
C LEU A 218 -14.46 6.64 6.21
N VAL A 219 -15.05 5.52 5.79
CA VAL A 219 -16.14 4.85 6.52
C VAL A 219 -15.59 3.92 7.62
N PHE A 220 -14.59 3.10 7.30
CA PHE A 220 -14.19 1.98 8.15
C PHE A 220 -13.10 2.31 9.18
N LEU A 221 -12.21 3.28 8.92
CA LEU A 221 -11.23 3.72 9.92
C LEU A 221 -11.96 4.47 11.04
N SER A 222 -11.91 3.95 12.26
CA SER A 222 -12.55 4.57 13.41
C SER A 222 -11.80 4.27 14.70
N PRO A 223 -11.81 5.15 15.72
CA PRO A 223 -11.19 4.88 17.02
C PRO A 223 -11.63 3.55 17.62
N LYS A 224 -12.94 3.24 17.55
CA LYS A 224 -13.51 1.97 18.04
C LYS A 224 -12.93 0.73 17.34
N GLY A 225 -12.52 0.86 16.07
CA GLY A 225 -11.88 -0.21 15.32
C GLY A 225 -10.45 -0.55 15.75
N GLU A 226 -9.83 0.28 16.61
CA GLU A 226 -8.56 -0.06 17.27
C GLU A 226 -8.74 -1.02 18.45
N GLU A 227 -9.87 -0.90 19.15
CA GLU A 227 -10.21 -1.70 20.33
C GLU A 227 -10.77 -3.08 19.94
N VAL A 228 -11.50 -3.15 18.83
CA VAL A 228 -12.04 -4.39 18.27
C VAL A 228 -10.91 -5.25 17.71
N ARG A 229 -10.53 -6.27 18.47
CA ARG A 229 -9.55 -7.29 18.08
C ARG A 229 -10.25 -8.35 17.24
N VAL A 230 -9.86 -8.47 15.97
CA VAL A 230 -10.31 -9.59 15.14
C VAL A 230 -9.48 -10.80 15.55
N ARG A 231 -10.07 -11.69 16.36
CA ARG A 231 -9.49 -13.02 16.58
C ARG A 231 -9.74 -13.82 15.31
N VAL A 232 -8.67 -14.12 14.57
CA VAL A 232 -8.73 -15.12 13.50
C VAL A 232 -8.98 -16.46 14.20
N PRO A 233 -10.10 -17.16 13.94
CA PRO A 233 -10.45 -18.36 14.67
C PRO A 233 -9.56 -19.50 14.13
N ARG A 234 -8.54 -19.90 14.90
CA ARG A 234 -7.81 -21.13 14.55
C ARG A 234 -7.15 -21.90 15.69
N LEU A 235 -7.46 -21.56 16.94
CA LEU A 235 -7.34 -22.54 18.02
C LEU A 235 -8.66 -22.59 18.76
N GLU A 236 -9.30 -23.74 18.67
CA GLU A 236 -10.34 -24.13 19.59
C GLU A 236 -9.75 -24.08 21.01
N PRO A 237 -10.46 -23.55 22.02
CA PRO A 237 -9.96 -23.49 23.40
C PRO A 237 -9.45 -24.84 23.92
N GLU A 238 -10.04 -25.93 23.42
CA GLU A 238 -9.62 -27.30 23.72
C GLU A 238 -8.23 -27.67 23.19
N GLN A 239 -7.81 -27.14 22.03
CA GLN A 239 -6.48 -27.40 21.48
C GLN A 239 -5.39 -26.64 22.25
N GLU A 240 -5.69 -25.45 22.75
CA GLU A 240 -4.76 -24.67 23.58
C GLU A 240 -4.49 -25.37 24.92
N GLN A 241 -5.53 -25.91 25.57
CA GLN A 241 -5.39 -26.73 26.78
C GLN A 241 -4.60 -28.01 26.54
N ARG A 242 -4.87 -28.75 25.44
CA ARG A 242 -4.12 -29.97 25.11
C ARG A 242 -2.63 -29.70 24.88
N ILE A 243 -2.27 -28.57 24.27
CA ILE A 243 -0.86 -28.19 24.03
C ILE A 243 -0.17 -27.80 25.36
N LEU A 244 -0.87 -27.09 26.24
CA LEU A 244 -0.35 -26.74 27.57
C LEU A 244 -0.12 -27.99 28.44
N ASP A 245 -1.07 -28.93 28.45
CA ASP A 245 -0.93 -30.21 29.16
C ASP A 245 0.27 -31.03 28.61
N HIS A 246 0.45 -31.02 27.29
CA HIS A 246 1.56 -31.73 26.65
C HIS A 246 2.93 -31.12 26.99
N LEU A 247 3.01 -29.79 27.07
CA LEU A 247 4.21 -29.07 27.51
C LEU A 247 4.51 -29.34 28.99
N GLU A 248 3.48 -29.41 29.85
CA GLU A 248 3.67 -29.68 31.27
C GLU A 248 4.16 -31.11 31.52
N ALA A 249 3.65 -32.08 30.74
CA ALA A 249 4.12 -33.46 30.76
C ALA A 249 5.61 -33.57 30.35
N LEU A 250 6.01 -32.89 29.27
CA LEU A 250 7.40 -32.82 28.81
C LEU A 250 8.34 -32.20 29.86
N ASN A 251 7.90 -31.11 30.49
CA ASN A 251 8.68 -30.42 31.51
C ASN A 251 8.91 -31.32 32.75
N ARG A 252 7.89 -32.08 33.15
CA ARG A 252 8.01 -33.07 34.24
C ARG A 252 8.97 -34.21 33.91
N THR A 253 9.02 -34.65 32.64
CA THR A 253 9.98 -35.68 32.21
C THR A 253 11.42 -35.15 32.19
N LEU A 254 11.64 -33.94 31.68
CA LEU A 254 12.98 -33.34 31.64
C LEU A 254 13.52 -33.03 33.05
N LEU A 255 12.67 -32.55 33.96
CA LEU A 255 13.05 -32.31 35.36
C LEU A 255 13.36 -33.60 36.14
N LYS A 256 12.77 -34.73 35.76
CA LYS A 256 13.14 -36.04 36.33
C LYS A 256 14.48 -36.53 35.81
N VAL A 257 14.75 -36.33 34.51
CA VAL A 257 16.02 -36.73 33.89
C VAL A 257 17.18 -35.84 34.36
N SER A 258 16.95 -34.55 34.63
CA SER A 258 18.01 -33.64 35.12
C SER A 258 18.31 -33.73 36.62
N ARG A 259 17.57 -34.56 37.38
CA ARG A 259 17.78 -34.78 38.82
C ARG A 259 18.50 -36.12 39.13
N GLN A 260 18.79 -36.91 38.10
CA GLN A 260 19.73 -38.05 38.17
C GLN A 260 21.10 -37.60 37.66
#